data_AF-A0A5C7FID1-F1
#
_entry.id   AF-A0A5C7FID1-F1
#
_cell.length_a   1.000
_cell.length_b   1.000
_cell.length_c   1.000
_cell.angle_alpha   90.00
_cell.angle_beta   90.00
_cell.angle_gamma   90.00
#
_symmetry.space_group_name_H-M   'P 1'
#
loop_
_entity.id
_entity.type
_entity.pdbx_description
1 polymer ?
#
loop_
_entity_poly.entity_id
_entity_poly.type
_entity_poly.pdbx_seq_one_letter_code
_entity_poly.pdbx_strand_id
1 'polypeptide(L)'
;MLQQKQAIGGRGAQLNPANPYHNLRYDEFPDPDAALRTEYIPTHPKTILNKVTSPDLGFGYGLNCYQGCEHGCVYCFARTTHTYWGYSAGLDFETKILYKEEAPAVLRTSLLKKNYDPLPIMMSGNTDSYQPAEKKFGLTRRCLEVLSELDHPVGLITKNSLIVRDLDLLAPMAERGLVHACLSITTLDEDVRRILEPRTATIDQRFRAVSALAGAGIPVAVNIAPVIPGLTDHEILGIAKRAKEAGARRIGYSVVRLNDQVADVFTDWAHRTLPDRADRILNRIRDCRGGDLGEKRFGVRHRGEGEIAGMIKQQFELAKRKFFPGEPDWPDYNFELFSARKKPQLSLF
;
A
#
# COMPACT_ATOMS: atom_id res chain seq x y z
N MET A 1 37.19 -10.31 8.05
CA MET A 1 36.77 -9.18 7.19
C MET A 1 35.57 -9.64 6.38
N LEU A 2 34.35 -9.30 6.81
CA LEU A 2 33.15 -9.55 6.00
C LEU A 2 33.22 -8.61 4.79
N GLN A 3 33.38 -9.15 3.59
CA GLN A 3 33.21 -8.39 2.35
C GLN A 3 31.86 -7.68 2.42
N GLN A 4 31.86 -6.34 2.42
CA GLN A 4 30.65 -5.56 2.20
C GLN A 4 30.15 -5.92 0.79
N LYS A 5 29.18 -6.85 0.71
CA LYS A 5 28.48 -7.11 -0.54
C LYS A 5 27.83 -5.79 -0.99
N GLN A 6 28.16 -5.37 -2.20
CA GLN A 6 27.63 -4.15 -2.81
C GLN A 6 26.10 -4.20 -2.79
N ALA A 7 25.45 -3.11 -2.38
CA ALA A 7 23.99 -3.04 -2.31
C ALA A 7 23.37 -3.27 -3.70
N ILE A 8 22.29 -4.03 -3.76
CA ILE A 8 21.56 -4.32 -5.00
C ILE A 8 20.77 -3.08 -5.39
N GLY A 9 21.24 -2.39 -6.44
CA GLY A 9 20.65 -1.15 -6.93
C GLY A 9 19.18 -1.33 -7.37
N GLY A 10 18.33 -0.37 -7.01
CA GLY A 10 16.91 -0.35 -7.41
C GLY A 10 16.02 -1.41 -6.73
N ARG A 11 16.55 -2.13 -5.74
CA ARG A 11 15.86 -3.16 -4.97
C ARG A 11 15.81 -2.76 -3.51
N GLY A 12 14.69 -3.02 -2.83
CA GLY A 12 14.60 -2.63 -1.42
C GLY A 12 15.07 -3.74 -0.49
N ALA A 13 14.69 -4.99 -0.78
CA ALA A 13 15.30 -6.12 -0.08
C ALA A 13 16.77 -6.30 -0.52
N GLN A 14 17.66 -6.43 0.46
CA GLN A 14 19.09 -6.69 0.23
C GLN A 14 19.48 -8.16 0.53
N LEU A 15 18.47 -8.98 0.83
CA LEU A 15 18.54 -10.43 1.03
C LEU A 15 17.35 -11.14 0.38
N ASN A 16 17.47 -12.45 0.21
CA ASN A 16 16.39 -13.36 -0.18
C ASN A 16 16.28 -14.49 0.86
N PRO A 17 15.58 -14.29 2.00
CA PRO A 17 15.50 -15.30 3.05
C PRO A 17 14.80 -16.57 2.54
N ALA A 18 15.22 -17.73 3.03
CA ALA A 18 14.58 -19.00 2.68
C ALA A 18 13.09 -19.01 3.06
N ASN A 19 12.27 -19.66 2.25
CA ASN A 19 10.84 -19.77 2.53
C ASN A 19 10.62 -20.60 3.82
N PRO A 20 9.86 -20.11 4.81
CA PRO A 20 9.67 -20.78 6.10
C PRO A 20 8.84 -22.08 6.02
N TYR A 21 8.12 -22.31 4.92
CA TYR A 21 7.29 -23.50 4.68
C TYR A 21 8.01 -24.56 3.85
N HIS A 22 9.25 -24.32 3.41
CA HIS A 22 10.05 -25.28 2.66
C HIS A 22 11.15 -25.88 3.55
N ASN A 23 11.29 -27.21 3.52
CA ASN A 23 12.38 -27.92 4.18
C ASN A 23 13.72 -27.82 3.42
N LEU A 24 13.68 -27.37 2.16
CA LEU A 24 14.85 -27.20 1.30
C LEU A 24 15.26 -25.73 1.29
N ARG A 25 16.50 -25.47 1.73
CA ARG A 25 17.16 -24.17 1.58
C ARG A 25 17.94 -24.21 0.26
N TYR A 26 17.53 -23.39 -0.70
CA TYR A 26 18.30 -23.17 -1.92
C TYR A 26 19.23 -21.98 -1.66
N ASP A 27 20.53 -22.23 -1.56
CA ASP A 27 21.58 -21.19 -1.42
C ASP A 27 21.95 -20.56 -2.78
N GLU A 28 20.98 -20.43 -3.69
CA GLU A 28 21.18 -19.74 -4.96
C GLU A 28 20.92 -18.25 -4.75
N PHE A 29 21.96 -17.53 -4.31
CA PHE A 29 22.01 -16.12 -4.64
C PHE A 29 22.06 -16.01 -6.17
N PRO A 30 21.22 -15.15 -6.78
CA PRO A 30 21.35 -14.87 -8.20
C PRO A 30 22.80 -14.50 -8.50
N ASP A 31 23.32 -15.00 -9.62
CA ASP A 31 24.62 -14.59 -10.14
C ASP A 31 24.76 -13.06 -9.99
N PRO A 32 25.76 -12.56 -9.24
CA PRO A 32 25.91 -11.12 -9.00
C PRO A 32 26.02 -10.31 -10.29
N ASP A 33 26.40 -10.94 -11.40
CA ASP A 33 26.52 -10.33 -12.72
C ASP A 33 25.23 -10.46 -13.57
N ALA A 34 24.29 -11.31 -13.18
CA ALA A 34 23.00 -11.41 -13.84
C ALA A 34 22.12 -10.22 -13.45
N ALA A 35 21.73 -9.41 -14.44
CA ALA A 35 20.76 -8.34 -14.22
C ALA A 35 19.48 -8.94 -13.61
N LEU A 36 19.21 -8.61 -12.33
CA LEU A 36 18.01 -9.01 -11.61
C LEU A 36 16.77 -8.39 -12.26
N ARG A 37 16.24 -9.07 -13.27
CA ARG A 37 15.02 -8.67 -13.99
C ARG A 37 13.78 -9.11 -13.22
N THR A 38 12.72 -8.31 -13.33
CA THR A 38 11.42 -8.73 -12.81
C THR A 38 10.77 -9.71 -13.81
N GLU A 39 10.37 -10.87 -13.29
CA GLU A 39 9.60 -11.91 -13.94
C GLU A 39 8.10 -11.68 -13.68
N TYR A 40 7.28 -11.86 -14.72
CA TYR A 40 5.83 -11.76 -14.64
C TYR A 40 5.19 -13.13 -14.84
N ILE A 41 4.46 -13.61 -13.84
CA ILE A 41 3.90 -14.96 -13.82
C ILE A 41 2.38 -14.86 -13.90
N PRO A 42 1.72 -15.35 -14.96
CA PRO A 42 0.26 -15.34 -15.04
C PRO A 42 -0.33 -16.28 -13.97
N THR A 43 -1.48 -15.89 -13.44
CA THR A 43 -2.28 -16.69 -12.51
C THR A 43 -3.76 -16.61 -12.89
N HIS A 44 -4.48 -17.70 -12.65
CA HIS A 44 -5.87 -17.85 -13.07
C HIS A 44 -6.80 -17.98 -11.85
N PRO A 45 -7.20 -16.86 -11.22
CA PRO A 45 -8.00 -16.91 -10.00
C PRO A 45 -9.46 -17.30 -10.28
N LYS A 46 -10.04 -18.16 -9.43
CA LYS A 46 -11.49 -18.43 -9.45
C LYS A 46 -12.30 -17.32 -8.78
N THR A 47 -11.68 -16.56 -7.88
CA THR A 47 -12.27 -15.44 -7.15
C THR A 47 -11.27 -14.29 -7.06
N ILE A 48 -11.76 -13.04 -7.08
CA ILE A 48 -10.90 -11.86 -7.05
C ILE A 48 -11.15 -10.95 -5.84
N LEU A 49 -12.36 -10.98 -5.29
CA LEU A 49 -12.75 -10.22 -4.11
C LEU A 49 -12.52 -11.04 -2.84
N ASN A 50 -11.84 -10.45 -1.87
CA ASN A 50 -11.57 -11.07 -0.56
C ASN A 50 -12.23 -10.22 0.53
N LYS A 51 -13.11 -10.80 1.34
CA LYS A 51 -13.75 -10.04 2.43
C LYS A 51 -12.71 -9.69 3.50
N VAL A 52 -12.62 -8.40 3.84
CA VAL A 52 -11.72 -7.92 4.89
C VAL A 52 -12.40 -8.16 6.24
N THR A 53 -11.78 -9.00 7.06
CA THR A 53 -12.30 -9.40 8.38
C THR A 53 -11.57 -8.72 9.54
N SER A 54 -10.63 -7.83 9.25
CA SER A 54 -9.85 -7.15 10.28
C SER A 54 -10.68 -6.05 10.94
N PRO A 55 -10.80 -6.03 12.28
CA PRO A 55 -11.55 -4.97 12.98
C PRO A 55 -10.87 -3.60 12.93
N ASP A 56 -9.58 -3.55 12.58
CA ASP A 56 -8.82 -2.30 12.44
C ASP A 56 -9.05 -1.60 11.10
N LEU A 57 -9.59 -2.32 10.12
CA LEU A 57 -9.86 -1.82 8.79
C LEU A 57 -11.38 -1.72 8.64
N GLY A 58 -11.84 -0.74 7.86
CA GLY A 58 -13.26 -0.68 7.51
C GLY A 58 -13.71 -2.00 6.86
N PHE A 59 -14.91 -2.48 7.23
CA PHE A 59 -15.52 -3.64 6.57
C PHE A 59 -15.63 -3.37 5.07
N GLY A 60 -15.24 -4.36 4.25
CA GLY A 60 -15.16 -4.19 2.80
C GLY A 60 -14.59 -5.41 2.09
N TYR A 61 -14.31 -5.25 0.80
CA TYR A 61 -13.61 -6.24 -0.02
C TYR A 61 -12.24 -5.72 -0.44
N GLY A 62 -11.21 -6.57 -0.37
CA GLY A 62 -9.92 -6.33 -1.00
C GLY A 62 -9.92 -6.84 -2.44
N LEU A 63 -9.41 -6.03 -3.36
CA LEU A 63 -9.19 -6.37 -4.77
C LEU A 63 -7.71 -6.17 -5.12
N ASN A 64 -7.00 -7.28 -5.36
CA ASN A 64 -5.59 -7.27 -5.75
C ASN A 64 -5.42 -8.00 -7.09
N CYS A 65 -5.16 -7.24 -8.15
CA CYS A 65 -4.87 -7.74 -9.51
C CYS A 65 -3.48 -8.34 -9.63
N TYR A 66 -2.58 -7.94 -8.73
CA TYR A 66 -1.19 -8.39 -8.66
C TYR A 66 -0.92 -9.05 -7.30
N GLN A 67 0.10 -9.89 -7.25
CA GLN A 67 0.69 -10.38 -6.00
C GLN A 67 2.21 -10.18 -6.11
N GLY A 68 2.80 -9.65 -5.04
CA GLY A 68 4.13 -9.06 -5.11
C GLY A 68 4.04 -7.58 -5.47
N CYS A 69 5.12 -6.85 -5.27
CA CYS A 69 5.12 -5.43 -5.61
C CYS A 69 6.52 -4.96 -6.04
N GLU A 70 6.59 -4.44 -7.26
CA GLU A 70 7.81 -3.88 -7.81
C GLU A 70 8.26 -2.61 -7.09
N HIS A 71 7.45 -1.97 -6.26
CA HIS A 71 7.92 -0.83 -5.46
C HIS A 71 9.11 -1.22 -4.56
N GLY A 72 9.15 -2.48 -4.11
CA GLY A 72 10.24 -3.01 -3.30
C GLY A 72 10.34 -2.36 -1.93
N CYS A 73 9.26 -1.81 -1.35
CA CYS A 73 9.38 -1.15 -0.04
C CYS A 73 9.93 -2.13 1.02
N VAL A 74 11.04 -1.78 1.67
CA VAL A 74 11.76 -2.72 2.55
C VAL A 74 10.90 -3.15 3.76
N TYR A 75 10.09 -2.25 4.29
CA TYR A 75 9.22 -2.46 5.44
C TYR A 75 7.86 -3.13 5.09
N CYS A 76 7.64 -3.52 3.83
CA CYS A 76 6.31 -3.88 3.34
C CYS A 76 5.76 -5.14 4.02
N PHE A 77 4.66 -5.00 4.76
CA PHE A 77 4.02 -6.14 5.43
C PHE A 77 3.53 -7.22 4.44
N ALA A 78 3.24 -6.85 3.18
CA ALA A 78 2.74 -7.79 2.18
C ALA A 78 3.79 -8.80 1.71
N ARG A 79 5.08 -8.57 2.02
CA ARG A 79 6.19 -9.49 1.72
C ARG A 79 5.95 -10.89 2.25
N THR A 80 5.32 -11.01 3.42
CA THR A 80 5.00 -12.31 4.01
C THR A 80 4.02 -13.12 3.17
N THR A 81 3.22 -12.50 2.31
CA THR A 81 2.27 -13.28 1.50
C THR A 81 2.94 -14.12 0.42
N HIS A 82 4.13 -13.71 -0.04
CA HIS A 82 4.89 -14.45 -1.03
C HIS A 82 5.33 -15.83 -0.54
N THR A 83 5.49 -16.00 0.77
CA THR A 83 5.90 -17.27 1.34
C THR A 83 4.83 -18.35 1.18
N TYR A 84 3.55 -17.98 1.13
CA TYR A 84 2.46 -18.94 0.87
C TYR A 84 2.49 -19.54 -0.55
N TRP A 85 3.21 -18.92 -1.48
CA TRP A 85 3.39 -19.42 -2.85
C TRP A 85 4.76 -20.06 -3.08
N GLY A 86 5.50 -20.36 -2.01
CA GLY A 86 6.82 -20.99 -2.10
C GLY A 86 7.97 -20.01 -2.40
N TYR A 87 7.70 -18.71 -2.51
CA TYR A 87 8.70 -17.68 -2.76
C TYR A 87 9.27 -17.06 -1.48
N SER A 88 10.37 -16.35 -1.61
CA SER A 88 10.94 -15.56 -0.51
C SER A 88 10.17 -14.24 -0.25
N ALA A 89 10.15 -13.80 1.01
CA ALA A 89 9.69 -12.46 1.39
C ALA A 89 10.69 -11.32 0.99
N GLY A 90 11.91 -11.68 0.58
CA GLY A 90 12.96 -10.74 0.20
C GLY A 90 12.87 -10.30 -1.26
N LEU A 91 13.90 -10.64 -2.05
CA LEU A 91 13.98 -10.26 -3.46
C LEU A 91 12.84 -10.83 -4.30
N ASP A 92 12.42 -12.08 -4.06
CA ASP A 92 11.35 -12.71 -4.85
C ASP A 92 10.04 -11.91 -4.81
N PHE A 93 9.72 -11.27 -3.68
CA PHE A 93 8.52 -10.41 -3.56
C PHE A 93 8.48 -9.26 -4.58
N GLU A 94 9.64 -8.75 -4.96
CA GLU A 94 9.78 -7.59 -5.84
C GLU A 94 10.34 -7.92 -7.23
N THR A 95 10.78 -9.17 -7.44
CA THR A 95 11.26 -9.70 -8.73
C THR A 95 10.31 -10.73 -9.34
N LYS A 96 9.45 -11.42 -8.58
CA LYS A 96 8.48 -12.39 -9.09
C LYS A 96 7.07 -11.86 -8.86
N ILE A 97 6.52 -11.22 -9.90
CA ILE A 97 5.22 -10.56 -9.84
C ILE A 97 4.18 -11.46 -10.49
N LEU A 98 3.26 -11.96 -9.68
CA LEU A 98 2.15 -12.75 -10.16
C LEU A 98 1.03 -11.78 -10.57
N TYR A 99 0.45 -11.97 -11.74
CA TYR A 99 -0.64 -11.12 -12.24
C TYR A 99 -1.85 -11.98 -12.61
N LYS A 100 -3.04 -11.42 -12.40
CA LYS A 100 -4.32 -12.10 -12.61
C LYS A 100 -4.98 -11.53 -13.86
N GLU A 101 -4.71 -12.13 -15.01
CA GLU A 101 -5.11 -11.58 -16.30
C GLU A 101 -6.63 -11.45 -16.43
N GLU A 102 -7.37 -12.41 -15.88
CA GLU A 102 -8.83 -12.46 -15.90
C GLU A 102 -9.49 -11.65 -14.78
N ALA A 103 -8.73 -10.90 -13.98
CA ALA A 103 -9.26 -10.14 -12.85
C ALA A 103 -10.49 -9.28 -13.21
N PRO A 104 -10.54 -8.54 -14.35
CA PRO A 104 -11.72 -7.77 -14.73
C PRO A 104 -12.97 -8.64 -15.00
N ALA A 105 -12.79 -9.76 -15.71
CA ALA A 105 -13.88 -10.68 -16.04
C ALA A 105 -14.42 -11.39 -14.79
N VAL A 106 -13.52 -11.87 -13.93
CA VAL A 106 -13.87 -12.50 -12.65
C VAL A 106 -14.53 -11.49 -11.70
N LEU A 107 -14.08 -10.23 -11.71
CA LEU A 107 -14.69 -9.14 -10.95
C LEU A 107 -16.14 -8.90 -11.38
N ARG A 108 -16.38 -8.67 -12.67
CA ARG A 108 -17.73 -8.47 -13.21
C ARG A 108 -18.66 -9.62 -12.82
N THR A 109 -18.19 -10.85 -13.03
CA THR A 109 -18.95 -12.07 -12.68
C THR A 109 -19.28 -12.13 -11.19
N SER A 110 -18.34 -11.73 -10.33
CA SER A 110 -18.53 -11.72 -8.87
C SER A 110 -19.57 -10.68 -8.42
N LEU A 111 -19.51 -9.47 -8.98
CA LEU A 111 -20.43 -8.38 -8.65
C LEU A 111 -21.87 -8.67 -9.08
N LEU A 112 -22.05 -9.37 -10.21
CA LEU A 112 -23.36 -9.73 -10.76
C LEU A 112 -24.03 -10.94 -10.07
N LYS A 113 -23.37 -11.60 -9.11
CA LYS A 113 -23.99 -12.70 -8.37
C LYS A 113 -25.21 -12.20 -7.59
N LYS A 114 -26.28 -13.01 -7.57
CA LYS A 114 -27.54 -12.70 -6.85
C LYS A 114 -27.33 -12.49 -5.34
N ASN A 115 -26.40 -13.23 -4.74
CA ASN A 115 -26.08 -13.18 -3.33
C ASN A 115 -24.89 -12.27 -2.99
N TYR A 116 -24.41 -11.45 -3.93
CA TYR A 116 -23.33 -10.50 -3.63
C TYR A 116 -23.85 -9.32 -2.82
N ASP A 117 -23.28 -9.15 -1.63
CA ASP A 117 -23.51 -8.09 -0.65
C ASP A 117 -22.63 -6.87 -0.97
N PRO A 118 -23.20 -5.72 -1.38
CA PRO A 118 -22.41 -4.54 -1.75
C PRO A 118 -21.69 -3.95 -0.54
N LEU A 119 -20.36 -3.96 -0.59
CA LEU A 119 -19.49 -3.29 0.39
C LEU A 119 -18.36 -2.57 -0.36
N PRO A 120 -17.72 -1.55 0.22
CA PRO A 120 -16.64 -0.84 -0.45
C PRO A 120 -15.53 -1.80 -0.89
N ILE A 121 -15.07 -1.66 -2.13
CA ILE A 121 -13.89 -2.39 -2.61
C ILE A 121 -12.66 -1.51 -2.40
N MET A 122 -11.68 -1.99 -1.66
CA MET A 122 -10.36 -1.38 -1.56
C MET A 122 -9.38 -2.10 -2.49
N MET A 123 -8.83 -1.36 -3.44
CA MET A 123 -7.73 -1.83 -4.28
C MET A 123 -6.39 -1.54 -3.61
N SER A 124 -5.37 -2.35 -3.90
CA SER A 124 -4.00 -2.21 -3.33
C SER A 124 -3.88 -2.54 -1.83
N GLY A 125 -4.63 -3.52 -1.35
CA GLY A 125 -4.55 -3.94 0.05
C GLY A 125 -3.28 -4.73 0.40
N ASN A 126 -2.74 -5.50 -0.56
CA ASN A 126 -1.57 -6.38 -0.34
C ASN A 126 -0.58 -6.35 -1.52
N THR A 127 -0.67 -5.31 -2.34
CA THR A 127 0.18 -4.98 -3.48
C THR A 127 -0.10 -3.50 -3.81
N ASP A 128 0.57 -2.93 -4.80
CA ASP A 128 0.17 -1.63 -5.34
C ASP A 128 -0.40 -1.83 -6.75
N SER A 129 -1.64 -1.36 -6.94
CA SER A 129 -2.38 -1.40 -8.20
C SER A 129 -1.72 -0.58 -9.30
N TYR A 130 -0.90 0.39 -8.95
CA TYR A 130 -0.20 1.29 -9.86
C TYR A 130 1.33 1.09 -9.80
N GLN A 131 1.79 -0.09 -9.39
CA GLN A 131 3.18 -0.50 -9.55
C GLN A 131 3.60 -0.51 -11.04
N PRO A 132 4.90 -0.44 -11.38
CA PRO A 132 5.32 -0.35 -12.78
C PRO A 132 4.72 -1.41 -13.73
N ALA A 133 4.47 -2.64 -13.26
CA ALA A 133 3.74 -3.68 -13.99
C ALA A 133 2.38 -3.22 -14.57
N GLU A 134 1.67 -2.32 -13.90
CA GLU A 134 0.38 -1.78 -14.36
C GLU A 134 0.49 -0.99 -15.67
N LYS A 135 1.65 -0.39 -15.97
CA LYS A 135 1.88 0.25 -17.27
C LYS A 135 1.83 -0.75 -18.43
N LYS A 136 2.19 -2.00 -18.17
CA LYS A 136 2.21 -3.08 -19.17
C LYS A 136 0.85 -3.77 -19.29
N PHE A 137 0.24 -4.12 -18.15
CA PHE A 137 -0.94 -5.00 -18.17
C PHE A 137 -2.28 -4.28 -18.08
N GLY A 138 -2.33 -3.04 -17.59
CA GLY A 138 -3.57 -2.27 -17.49
C GLY A 138 -4.69 -2.97 -16.72
N LEU A 139 -4.37 -3.82 -15.73
CA LEU A 139 -5.38 -4.64 -15.04
C LEU A 139 -6.19 -3.81 -14.06
N THR A 140 -5.54 -2.88 -13.38
CA THR A 140 -6.23 -1.94 -12.48
C THR A 140 -7.21 -1.10 -13.28
N ARG A 141 -6.78 -0.51 -14.39
CA ARG A 141 -7.67 0.29 -15.26
C ARG A 141 -8.88 -0.51 -15.73
N ARG A 142 -8.68 -1.73 -16.27
CA ARG A 142 -9.78 -2.58 -16.72
C ARG A 142 -10.73 -2.98 -15.58
N CYS A 143 -10.23 -3.14 -14.36
CA CYS A 143 -11.11 -3.34 -13.20
C CYS A 143 -11.90 -2.07 -12.86
N LEU A 144 -11.29 -0.88 -12.96
CA LEU A 144 -11.97 0.40 -12.77
C LEU A 144 -13.06 0.64 -13.83
N GLU A 145 -12.83 0.24 -15.07
CA GLU A 145 -13.85 0.27 -16.14
C GLU A 145 -15.08 -0.55 -15.73
N VAL A 146 -14.87 -1.80 -15.27
CA VAL A 146 -15.97 -2.66 -14.76
C VAL A 146 -16.70 -2.01 -13.59
N LEU A 147 -15.98 -1.42 -12.64
CA LEU A 147 -16.58 -0.78 -11.47
C LEU A 147 -17.36 0.49 -11.85
N SER A 148 -16.83 1.29 -12.78
CA SER A 148 -17.47 2.49 -13.29
C SER A 148 -18.75 2.16 -14.07
N GLU A 149 -18.73 1.13 -14.93
CA GLU A 149 -19.90 0.68 -15.68
C GLU A 149 -21.04 0.16 -14.78
N LEU A 150 -20.67 -0.47 -13.66
CA LEU A 150 -21.62 -1.02 -12.70
C LEU A 150 -22.01 -0.02 -11.60
N ASP A 151 -21.44 1.18 -11.60
CA ASP A 151 -21.60 2.19 -10.54
C ASP A 151 -21.22 1.67 -9.14
N HIS A 152 -20.22 0.80 -9.05
CA HIS A 152 -19.79 0.21 -7.80
C HIS A 152 -18.70 1.05 -7.12
N PRO A 153 -18.85 1.38 -5.82
CA PRO A 153 -17.84 2.16 -5.10
C PRO A 153 -16.47 1.48 -4.98
N VAL A 154 -15.40 2.28 -4.99
CA VAL A 154 -14.02 1.82 -4.87
C VAL A 154 -13.12 2.82 -4.12
N GLY A 155 -12.27 2.30 -3.25
CA GLY A 155 -11.14 3.00 -2.65
C GLY A 155 -9.84 2.59 -3.30
N LEU A 156 -8.95 3.55 -3.54
CA LEU A 156 -7.62 3.34 -4.11
C LEU A 156 -6.56 3.80 -3.12
N ILE A 157 -5.55 2.96 -2.84
CA ILE A 157 -4.34 3.37 -2.13
C ILE A 157 -3.12 3.12 -3.00
N THR A 158 -2.21 4.10 -3.13
CA THR A 158 -0.99 3.89 -3.92
C THR A 158 0.17 4.77 -3.47
N LYS A 159 1.38 4.41 -3.88
CA LYS A 159 2.62 5.21 -3.80
C LYS A 159 3.06 5.77 -5.15
N ASN A 160 2.26 5.62 -6.20
CA ASN A 160 2.66 5.98 -7.56
C ASN A 160 1.73 7.03 -8.18
N SER A 161 2.29 7.94 -8.98
CA SER A 161 1.53 8.98 -9.67
C SER A 161 0.78 8.47 -10.90
N LEU A 162 0.96 7.20 -11.28
CA LEU A 162 0.28 6.57 -12.42
C LEU A 162 -1.24 6.57 -12.28
N ILE A 163 -1.78 6.67 -11.06
CA ILE A 163 -3.22 6.86 -10.80
C ILE A 163 -3.84 8.04 -11.58
N VAL A 164 -3.05 9.08 -11.87
CA VAL A 164 -3.50 10.25 -12.63
C VAL A 164 -3.88 9.90 -14.08
N ARG A 165 -3.33 8.80 -14.64
CA ARG A 165 -3.71 8.28 -15.97
C ARG A 165 -5.21 7.99 -16.06
N ASP A 166 -5.80 7.53 -14.96
CA ASP A 166 -7.18 7.01 -14.95
C ASP A 166 -8.19 8.09 -14.49
N LEU A 167 -7.79 9.38 -14.47
CA LEU A 167 -8.69 10.49 -14.13
C LEU A 167 -9.95 10.55 -14.99
N ASP A 168 -9.87 10.08 -16.25
CA ASP A 168 -11.01 10.01 -17.16
C ASP A 168 -12.12 9.06 -16.66
N LEU A 169 -11.76 8.05 -15.86
CA LEU A 169 -12.70 7.16 -15.17
C LEU A 169 -13.03 7.67 -13.76
N LEU A 170 -12.00 8.12 -13.03
CA LEU A 170 -12.11 8.45 -11.62
C LEU A 170 -12.90 9.73 -11.36
N ALA A 171 -12.78 10.77 -12.20
CA ALA A 171 -13.51 12.02 -11.99
C ALA A 171 -15.03 11.84 -12.14
N PRO A 172 -15.58 11.20 -13.20
CA PRO A 172 -17.01 10.89 -13.27
C PRO A 172 -17.50 9.95 -12.16
N MET A 173 -16.65 9.05 -11.65
CA MET A 173 -16.97 8.24 -10.47
C MET A 173 -17.06 9.10 -9.20
N ALA A 174 -16.21 10.11 -9.06
CA ALA A 174 -16.20 11.00 -7.90
C ALA A 174 -17.44 11.89 -7.83
N GLU A 175 -17.89 12.42 -8.98
CA GLU A 175 -19.14 13.19 -9.08
C GLU A 175 -20.36 12.39 -8.57
N ARG A 176 -20.32 11.06 -8.69
CA ARG A 176 -21.36 10.14 -8.23
C ARG A 176 -21.15 9.62 -6.81
N GLY A 177 -20.09 10.05 -6.12
CA GLY A 177 -19.75 9.58 -4.77
C GLY A 177 -19.22 8.15 -4.72
N LEU A 178 -18.61 7.65 -5.80
CA LEU A 178 -18.19 6.25 -5.91
C LEU A 178 -16.71 6.03 -5.57
N VAL A 179 -15.86 7.05 -5.59
CA VAL A 179 -14.42 6.84 -5.46
C VAL A 179 -13.75 7.69 -4.40
N HIS A 180 -12.85 7.07 -3.66
CA HIS A 180 -11.89 7.75 -2.80
C HIS A 180 -10.46 7.35 -3.16
N ALA A 181 -9.51 8.27 -2.99
CA ALA A 181 -8.10 7.99 -3.21
C ALA A 181 -7.26 8.26 -1.96
N CYS A 182 -6.19 7.50 -1.81
CA CYS A 182 -5.23 7.63 -0.74
C CYS A 182 -3.81 7.51 -1.29
N LEU A 183 -2.99 8.54 -1.09
CA LEU A 183 -1.57 8.49 -1.43
C LEU A 183 -0.73 8.25 -0.19
N SER A 184 0.11 7.22 -0.23
CA SER A 184 1.06 6.97 0.84
C SER A 184 2.34 7.80 0.65
N ILE A 185 2.64 8.65 1.61
CA ILE A 185 3.84 9.52 1.62
C ILE A 185 4.50 9.35 2.98
N THR A 186 5.69 8.75 2.99
CA THR A 186 6.39 8.31 4.22
C THR A 186 7.44 9.28 4.69
N THR A 187 7.97 10.11 3.79
CA THR A 187 9.05 11.07 4.04
C THR A 187 8.96 12.25 3.09
N LEU A 188 9.61 13.37 3.44
CA LEU A 188 9.86 14.52 2.55
C LEU A 188 11.29 14.51 1.99
N ASP A 189 12.13 13.58 2.43
CA ASP A 189 13.51 13.39 1.97
C ASP A 189 13.56 12.34 0.84
N GLU A 190 13.94 12.79 -0.36
CA GLU A 190 14.00 11.94 -1.55
C GLU A 190 15.11 10.88 -1.47
N ASP A 191 16.19 11.14 -0.74
CA ASP A 191 17.26 10.15 -0.51
C ASP A 191 16.79 9.06 0.45
N VAL A 192 16.05 9.42 1.51
CA VAL A 192 15.37 8.45 2.38
C VAL A 192 14.35 7.62 1.59
N ARG A 193 13.56 8.25 0.70
CA ARG A 193 12.62 7.53 -0.17
C ARG A 193 13.32 6.58 -1.12
N ARG A 194 14.46 6.96 -1.71
CA ARG A 194 15.25 6.11 -2.63
C ARG A 194 15.69 4.81 -1.96
N ILE A 195 16.11 4.87 -0.71
CA ILE A 195 16.59 3.68 0.02
C ILE A 195 15.45 2.84 0.61
N LEU A 196 14.33 3.45 1.01
CA LEU A 196 13.20 2.73 1.59
C LEU A 196 12.24 2.15 0.55
N GLU A 197 12.02 2.87 -0.56
CA GLU A 197 10.95 2.64 -1.52
C GLU A 197 11.42 2.84 -2.98
N PRO A 198 12.50 2.18 -3.42
CA PRO A 198 13.33 2.60 -4.55
C PRO A 198 12.56 2.85 -5.86
N ARG A 199 11.53 2.06 -6.15
CA ARG A 199 10.81 2.08 -7.44
C ARG A 199 9.41 2.71 -7.37
N THR A 200 9.13 3.45 -6.32
CA THR A 200 7.92 4.30 -6.21
C THR A 200 8.10 5.63 -6.92
N ALA A 201 7.01 6.39 -7.10
CA ALA A 201 7.12 7.76 -7.59
C ALA A 201 7.89 8.64 -6.60
N THR A 202 8.58 9.65 -7.13
CA THR A 202 9.24 10.69 -6.33
C THR A 202 8.23 11.40 -5.44
N ILE A 203 8.70 11.97 -4.34
CA ILE A 203 7.84 12.66 -3.37
C ILE A 203 7.03 13.77 -4.05
N ASP A 204 7.67 14.56 -4.91
CA ASP A 204 7.02 15.63 -5.66
C ASP A 204 5.96 15.13 -6.65
N GLN A 205 6.19 13.99 -7.29
CA GLN A 205 5.18 13.36 -8.16
C GLN A 205 3.97 12.88 -7.36
N ARG A 206 4.16 12.38 -6.13
CA ARG A 206 3.04 11.97 -5.26
C ARG A 206 2.20 13.17 -4.85
N PHE A 207 2.81 14.28 -4.42
CA PHE A 207 2.05 15.49 -4.10
C PHE A 207 1.36 16.10 -5.33
N ARG A 208 2.01 16.08 -6.50
CA ARG A 208 1.34 16.46 -7.77
C ARG A 208 0.14 15.58 -8.09
N ALA A 209 0.23 14.26 -7.82
CA ALA A 209 -0.90 13.36 -7.98
C ALA A 209 -2.03 13.69 -7.00
N VAL A 210 -1.72 14.02 -5.74
CA VAL A 210 -2.71 14.50 -4.77
C VAL A 210 -3.44 15.73 -5.31
N SER A 211 -2.70 16.73 -5.82
CA SER A 211 -3.30 17.94 -6.39
C SER A 211 -4.14 17.69 -7.63
N ALA A 212 -3.68 16.83 -8.54
CA ALA A 212 -4.44 16.48 -9.74
C ALA A 212 -5.76 15.76 -9.39
N LEU A 213 -5.72 14.80 -8.47
CA LEU A 213 -6.91 14.06 -8.04
C LEU A 213 -7.89 14.97 -7.28
N ALA A 214 -7.39 15.79 -6.34
CA ALA A 214 -8.22 16.72 -5.59
C ALA A 214 -8.86 17.79 -6.50
N GLY A 215 -8.10 18.32 -7.47
CA GLY A 215 -8.58 19.27 -8.47
C GLY A 215 -9.65 18.68 -9.40
N ALA A 216 -9.65 17.35 -9.58
CA ALA A 216 -10.69 16.62 -10.31
C ALA A 216 -11.90 16.22 -9.43
N GLY A 217 -12.00 16.77 -8.21
CA GLY A 217 -13.12 16.53 -7.30
C GLY A 217 -13.05 15.24 -6.48
N ILE A 218 -12.01 14.41 -6.66
CA ILE A 218 -11.86 13.14 -5.93
C ILE A 218 -11.50 13.44 -4.46
N PRO A 219 -12.20 12.86 -3.48
CA PRO A 219 -11.77 12.91 -2.08
C PRO A 219 -10.44 12.18 -1.89
N VAL A 220 -9.40 12.94 -1.53
CA VAL A 220 -8.03 12.41 -1.37
C VAL A 220 -7.58 12.46 0.08
N ALA A 221 -7.03 11.35 0.58
CA ALA A 221 -6.28 11.28 1.82
C ALA A 221 -4.78 11.12 1.55
N VAL A 222 -3.95 11.60 2.47
CA VAL A 222 -2.53 11.26 2.52
C VAL A 222 -2.27 10.39 3.75
N ASN A 223 -1.63 9.24 3.56
CA ASN A 223 -1.32 8.32 4.65
C ASN A 223 0.18 8.26 4.89
N ILE A 224 0.60 8.64 6.11
CA ILE A 224 1.98 8.55 6.57
C ILE A 224 2.21 7.12 7.08
N ALA A 225 2.34 6.19 6.12
CA ALA A 225 2.32 4.77 6.38
C ALA A 225 3.49 4.03 5.68
N PRO A 226 4.55 3.65 6.42
CA PRO A 226 4.71 3.82 7.87
C PRO A 226 5.40 5.13 8.29
N VAL A 227 5.14 5.54 9.54
CA VAL A 227 6.07 6.34 10.35
C VAL A 227 7.13 5.40 10.91
N ILE A 228 8.41 5.70 10.70
CA ILE A 228 9.55 4.92 11.17
C ILE A 228 10.27 5.72 12.27
N PRO A 229 10.19 5.31 13.55
CA PRO A 229 10.85 6.00 14.65
C PRO A 229 12.37 6.16 14.44
N GLY A 230 12.88 7.38 14.63
CA GLY A 230 14.30 7.69 14.40
C GLY A 230 14.74 7.77 12.94
N LEU A 231 13.79 7.72 12.00
CA LEU A 231 14.05 7.90 10.56
C LEU A 231 13.08 8.90 9.91
N THR A 232 11.76 8.73 10.04
CA THR A 232 10.75 9.59 9.39
C THR A 232 9.74 10.23 10.34
N ASP A 233 9.79 9.88 11.63
CA ASP A 233 8.91 10.40 12.69
C ASP A 233 8.92 11.93 12.80
N HIS A 234 10.08 12.56 12.63
CA HIS A 234 10.21 14.01 12.70
C HIS A 234 9.51 14.78 11.56
N GLU A 235 9.08 14.12 10.48
CA GLU A 235 8.54 14.76 9.28
C GLU A 235 7.01 14.92 9.28
N ILE A 236 6.31 14.39 10.30
CA ILE A 236 4.84 14.32 10.36
C ILE A 236 4.18 15.68 10.09
N LEU A 237 4.64 16.75 10.74
CA LEU A 237 4.08 18.09 10.57
C LEU A 237 4.33 18.64 9.16
N GLY A 238 5.50 18.38 8.60
CA GLY A 238 5.86 18.81 7.24
C GLY A 238 4.99 18.11 6.20
N ILE A 239 4.83 16.79 6.31
CA ILE A 239 3.99 16.00 5.40
C ILE A 239 2.53 16.47 5.50
N ALA A 240 2.02 16.69 6.72
CA ALA A 240 0.66 17.17 6.93
C ALA A 240 0.41 18.55 6.27
N LYS A 241 1.34 19.50 6.46
CA LYS A 241 1.27 20.82 5.83
C LYS A 241 1.18 20.68 4.31
N ARG A 242 2.13 19.95 3.72
CA ARG A 242 2.24 19.78 2.27
C ARG A 242 1.06 19.00 1.69
N ALA A 243 0.52 18.03 2.43
CA ALA A 243 -0.68 17.30 2.05
C ALA A 243 -1.90 18.22 1.98
N LYS A 244 -2.07 19.11 2.97
CA LYS A 244 -3.16 20.08 2.96
C LYS A 244 -3.04 21.07 1.79
N GLU A 245 -1.84 21.61 1.58
CA GLU A 245 -1.53 22.51 0.46
C GLU A 245 -1.80 21.86 -0.90
N ALA A 246 -1.54 20.55 -1.01
CA ALA A 246 -1.82 19.78 -2.22
C ALA A 246 -3.32 19.47 -2.42
N GLY A 247 -4.20 19.77 -1.46
CA GLY A 247 -5.65 19.54 -1.58
C GLY A 247 -6.15 18.24 -0.94
N ALA A 248 -5.34 17.55 -0.13
CA ALA A 248 -5.84 16.41 0.65
C ALA A 248 -6.94 16.87 1.63
N ARG A 249 -7.97 16.05 1.81
CA ARG A 249 -9.06 16.27 2.78
C ARG A 249 -8.75 15.66 4.14
N ARG A 250 -7.97 14.58 4.18
CA ARG A 250 -7.61 13.85 5.40
C ARG A 250 -6.15 13.44 5.40
N ILE A 251 -5.63 13.25 6.62
CA ILE A 251 -4.37 12.55 6.86
C ILE A 251 -4.58 11.36 7.79
N GLY A 252 -3.79 10.31 7.57
CA GLY A 252 -3.67 9.15 8.43
C GLY A 252 -2.20 8.86 8.73
N TYR A 253 -1.95 8.03 9.73
CA TYR A 253 -0.62 7.46 9.95
C TYR A 253 -0.72 6.02 10.46
N SER A 254 0.37 5.28 10.29
CA SER A 254 0.59 4.05 11.03
C SER A 254 2.06 3.92 11.38
N VAL A 255 2.37 3.49 12.60
CA VAL A 255 3.76 3.17 12.98
C VAL A 255 4.20 1.88 12.27
N VAL A 256 5.46 1.82 11.85
CA VAL A 256 6.04 0.62 11.21
C VAL A 256 5.84 -0.64 12.07
N ARG A 257 5.56 -1.76 11.42
CA ARG A 257 5.47 -3.10 12.03
C ARG A 257 6.18 -4.09 11.12
N LEU A 258 7.14 -4.82 11.64
CA LEU A 258 8.02 -5.70 10.87
C LEU A 258 7.71 -7.15 11.26
N ASN A 259 6.55 -7.64 10.83
CA ASN A 259 6.10 -8.99 11.18
C ASN A 259 6.86 -10.06 10.40
N ASP A 260 7.14 -11.17 11.08
CA ASP A 260 7.73 -12.38 10.47
C ASP A 260 9.04 -12.03 9.74
N GLN A 261 9.27 -12.56 8.53
CA GLN A 261 10.50 -12.33 7.76
C GLN A 261 10.74 -10.88 7.33
N VAL A 262 9.76 -9.98 7.53
CA VAL A 262 9.96 -8.54 7.28
C VAL A 262 10.96 -7.95 8.29
N ALA A 263 11.00 -8.47 9.53
CA ALA A 263 11.99 -8.08 10.53
C ALA A 263 13.41 -8.34 10.04
N ASP A 264 13.67 -9.54 9.51
CA ASP A 264 14.97 -9.92 8.98
C ASP A 264 15.36 -9.05 7.78
N VAL A 265 14.41 -8.85 6.86
CA VAL A 265 14.61 -8.03 5.66
C VAL A 265 14.98 -6.59 6.01
N PHE A 266 14.25 -6.00 6.96
CA PHE A 266 14.49 -4.61 7.37
C PHE A 266 15.76 -4.48 8.21
N THR A 267 16.08 -5.45 9.07
CA THR A 267 17.27 -5.43 9.91
C THR A 267 18.54 -5.46 9.07
N ASP A 268 18.65 -6.39 8.11
CA ASP A 268 19.80 -6.45 7.19
C ASP A 268 19.92 -5.16 6.37
N TRP A 269 18.80 -4.67 5.82
CA TRP A 269 18.78 -3.41 5.09
C TRP A 269 19.28 -2.24 5.95
N ALA A 270 18.84 -2.14 7.22
CA ALA A 270 19.22 -1.06 8.10
C ALA A 270 20.74 -1.07 8.35
N HIS A 271 21.32 -2.24 8.66
CA HIS A 271 22.76 -2.37 8.90
C HIS A 271 23.61 -2.13 7.65
N ARG A 272 23.13 -2.51 6.46
CA ARG A 272 23.88 -2.30 5.22
C ARG A 272 23.79 -0.87 4.71
N THR A 273 22.62 -0.24 4.84
CA THR A 273 22.33 1.04 4.19
C THR A 273 22.55 2.21 5.13
N LEU A 274 22.31 2.03 6.43
CA LEU A 274 22.35 3.07 7.45
C LEU A 274 23.15 2.59 8.69
N PRO A 275 24.41 2.12 8.52
CA PRO A 275 25.17 1.44 9.57
C PRO A 275 25.38 2.28 10.83
N ASP A 276 25.49 3.61 10.66
CA ASP A 276 25.70 4.59 11.72
C ASP A 276 24.48 4.78 12.64
N ARG A 277 23.28 4.39 12.18
CA ARG A 277 22.02 4.61 12.90
C ARG A 277 21.09 3.39 12.94
N ALA A 278 21.51 2.25 12.40
CA ALA A 278 20.73 1.02 12.29
C ALA A 278 20.18 0.55 13.65
N ASP A 279 21.07 0.33 14.62
CA ASP A 279 20.68 -0.13 15.97
C ASP A 279 19.74 0.84 16.66
N ARG A 280 19.98 2.14 16.50
CA ARG A 280 19.12 3.18 17.05
C ARG A 280 17.70 3.10 16.48
N ILE A 281 17.57 2.92 15.16
CA ILE A 281 16.26 2.78 14.50
C ILE A 281 15.56 1.51 14.99
N LEU A 282 16.25 0.36 14.97
CA LEU A 282 15.68 -0.92 15.38
C LEU A 282 15.22 -0.89 16.85
N ASN A 283 16.03 -0.32 17.75
CA ASN A 283 15.66 -0.19 19.16
C ASN A 283 14.44 0.72 19.36
N ARG A 284 14.36 1.86 18.65
CA ARG A 284 13.16 2.71 18.73
C ARG A 284 11.90 2.06 18.18
N ILE A 285 12.03 1.17 17.19
CA ILE A 285 10.91 0.34 16.73
C ILE A 285 10.49 -0.61 17.85
N ARG A 286 11.45 -1.28 18.52
CA ARG A 286 11.17 -2.15 19.68
C ARG A 286 10.47 -1.42 20.82
N ASP A 287 10.90 -0.21 21.12
CA ASP A 287 10.27 0.63 22.15
C ASP A 287 8.79 0.93 21.84
N CYS A 288 8.43 0.99 20.54
CA CYS A 288 7.05 1.21 20.10
C CYS A 288 6.18 -0.06 20.11
N ARG A 289 6.76 -1.22 20.44
CA ARG A 289 6.27 -2.56 20.10
C ARG A 289 6.51 -3.58 21.24
N GLY A 290 6.69 -3.10 22.47
CA GLY A 290 6.85 -3.97 23.64
C GLY A 290 8.12 -4.83 23.62
N GLY A 291 9.17 -4.38 22.93
CA GLY A 291 10.46 -5.08 22.82
C GLY A 291 10.65 -5.89 21.53
N ASP A 292 9.61 -6.07 20.70
CA ASP A 292 9.67 -6.78 19.41
C ASP A 292 9.76 -5.80 18.22
N LEU A 293 10.17 -6.25 17.03
CA LEU A 293 10.05 -5.48 15.79
C LEU A 293 8.65 -5.62 15.14
N GLY A 294 7.96 -6.73 15.44
CA GLY A 294 6.62 -7.02 14.96
C GLY A 294 5.50 -6.51 15.86
N GLU A 295 4.28 -6.44 15.31
CA GLU A 295 3.04 -6.32 16.08
C GLU A 295 1.85 -6.83 15.24
N LYS A 296 1.09 -7.77 15.81
CA LYS A 296 -0.07 -8.42 15.18
C LYS A 296 -1.40 -8.12 15.88
N ARG A 297 -1.37 -7.64 17.14
CA ARG A 297 -2.57 -7.34 17.94
C ARG A 297 -3.39 -6.24 17.28
N PHE A 298 -4.68 -6.51 17.08
CA PHE A 298 -5.62 -5.50 16.62
C PHE A 298 -5.70 -4.33 17.62
N GLY A 299 -6.01 -3.14 17.14
CA GLY A 299 -6.03 -1.89 17.90
C GLY A 299 -4.64 -1.30 18.18
N VAL A 300 -3.61 -2.13 18.35
CA VAL A 300 -2.25 -1.70 18.71
C VAL A 300 -1.32 -1.61 17.49
N ARG A 301 -1.42 -2.56 16.56
CA ARG A 301 -0.51 -2.70 15.40
C ARG A 301 -0.35 -1.47 14.52
N HIS A 302 -1.33 -0.58 14.46
CA HIS A 302 -1.23 0.67 13.70
C HIS A 302 -0.69 1.86 14.50
N ARG A 303 -0.85 1.86 15.83
CA ARG A 303 -0.54 3.01 16.70
C ARG A 303 0.79 2.87 17.43
N GLY A 304 1.13 1.64 17.85
CA GLY A 304 2.24 1.39 18.77
C GLY A 304 1.86 1.65 20.24
N GLU A 305 2.79 1.30 21.13
CA GLU A 305 2.72 1.53 22.58
C GLU A 305 4.02 2.14 23.11
N GLY A 306 4.04 2.65 24.34
CA GLY A 306 5.23 3.29 24.92
C GLY A 306 5.41 4.78 24.56
N GLU A 307 6.44 5.40 25.16
CA GLU A 307 6.68 6.85 25.10
C GLU A 307 6.88 7.37 23.67
N ILE A 308 7.67 6.65 22.85
CA ILE A 308 7.96 7.06 21.47
C ILE A 308 6.68 7.04 20.62
N ALA A 309 5.84 6.00 20.75
CA ALA A 309 4.55 5.97 20.08
C ALA A 309 3.61 7.08 20.57
N GLY A 310 3.67 7.41 21.87
CA GLY A 310 3.00 8.55 22.48
C GLY A 310 3.41 9.89 21.85
N MET A 311 4.71 10.13 21.67
CA MET A 311 5.24 11.32 21.00
C MET A 311 4.79 11.41 19.55
N ILE A 312 4.87 10.31 18.79
CA ILE A 312 4.39 10.24 17.40
C ILE A 312 2.90 10.60 17.33
N LYS A 313 2.08 10.03 18.23
CA LYS A 313 0.65 10.35 18.33
C LYS A 313 0.42 11.83 18.61
N GLN A 314 1.14 12.41 19.57
CA GLN A 314 1.02 13.83 19.91
C GLN A 314 1.39 14.74 18.72
N GLN A 315 2.48 14.44 18.02
CA GLN A 315 2.88 15.16 16.81
C GLN A 315 1.82 15.07 15.71
N PHE A 316 1.24 13.88 15.50
CA PHE A 316 0.17 13.69 14.53
C PHE A 316 -1.11 14.44 14.89
N GLU A 317 -1.54 14.40 16.15
CA GLU A 317 -2.71 15.16 16.61
C GLU A 317 -2.50 16.67 16.49
N LEU A 318 -1.29 17.16 16.79
CA LEU A 318 -0.92 18.55 16.55
C LEU A 318 -0.98 18.91 15.06
N ALA A 319 -0.43 18.05 14.20
CA ALA A 319 -0.47 18.23 12.75
C ALA A 319 -1.91 18.28 12.21
N LYS A 320 -2.80 17.39 12.69
CA LYS A 320 -4.22 17.42 12.38
C LYS A 320 -4.87 18.73 12.83
N ARG A 321 -4.72 19.12 14.09
CA ARG A 321 -5.31 20.36 14.63
C ARG A 321 -4.85 21.59 13.85
N LYS A 322 -3.58 21.62 13.42
CA LYS A 322 -2.98 22.77 12.75
C LYS A 322 -3.37 22.88 11.27
N PHE A 323 -3.37 21.77 10.54
CA PHE A 323 -3.53 21.79 9.07
C PHE A 323 -4.87 21.23 8.57
N PHE A 324 -5.57 20.45 9.39
CA PHE A 324 -6.87 19.86 9.08
C PHE A 324 -7.89 20.19 10.20
N PRO A 325 -8.14 21.47 10.51
CA PRO A 325 -9.12 21.85 11.53
C PRO A 325 -10.55 21.54 11.06
N GLY A 326 -11.43 21.18 12.00
CA GLY A 326 -12.85 20.92 11.76
C GLY A 326 -13.23 19.44 11.73
N GLU A 327 -14.53 19.16 11.61
CA GLU A 327 -15.01 17.80 11.39
C GLU A 327 -14.54 17.29 10.03
N PRO A 328 -14.14 16.03 9.95
CA PRO A 328 -13.44 15.55 8.78
C PRO A 328 -14.41 15.35 7.62
N ASP A 329 -14.46 16.30 6.67
CA ASP A 329 -15.21 16.23 5.41
C ASP A 329 -14.71 15.05 4.57
N TRP A 330 -15.41 13.93 4.68
CA TRP A 330 -15.17 12.76 3.84
C TRP A 330 -16.51 12.14 3.51
N PRO A 331 -16.88 12.16 2.24
CA PRO A 331 -18.18 11.67 1.83
C PRO A 331 -18.27 10.16 2.06
N ASP A 332 -19.49 9.70 2.33
CA ASP A 332 -19.80 8.28 2.29
C ASP A 332 -19.84 7.80 0.84
N TYR A 333 -19.60 6.50 0.66
CA TYR A 333 -19.76 5.88 -0.66
C TYR A 333 -21.23 5.76 -1.03
N ASN A 334 -21.56 6.12 -2.27
CA ASN A 334 -22.90 5.97 -2.82
C ASN A 334 -23.17 4.54 -3.32
N PHE A 335 -23.87 3.72 -2.54
CA PHE A 335 -24.26 2.36 -2.93
C PHE A 335 -25.61 2.26 -3.66
N GLU A 336 -26.37 3.36 -3.74
CA GLU A 336 -27.72 3.36 -4.29
C GLU A 336 -27.70 3.03 -5.79
N LEU A 337 -26.73 3.60 -6.52
CA LEU A 337 -26.58 3.39 -7.97
C LEU A 337 -26.34 1.92 -8.32
N PHE A 338 -25.42 1.25 -7.61
CA PHE A 338 -25.17 -0.18 -7.81
C PHE A 338 -26.40 -1.03 -7.45
N SER A 339 -27.08 -0.68 -6.35
CA SER A 339 -28.21 -1.44 -5.83
C SER A 339 -29.44 -1.36 -6.75
N ALA A 340 -29.72 -0.19 -7.33
CA ALA A 340 -30.80 0.02 -8.28
C ALA A 340 -30.67 -0.89 -9.51
N ARG A 341 -29.44 -1.07 -10.03
CA ARG A 341 -29.16 -1.95 -11.18
C ARG A 341 -29.44 -3.42 -10.90
N LYS A 342 -29.31 -3.88 -9.65
CA LYS A 342 -29.61 -5.28 -9.27
C LYS A 342 -31.10 -5.57 -9.13
N LYS A 343 -31.94 -4.55 -8.96
CA LYS A 343 -33.39 -4.69 -8.79
C LYS A 343 -34.15 -3.83 -9.82
N PRO A 344 -34.01 -4.08 -11.13
CA PRO A 344 -34.65 -3.28 -12.17
C PRO A 344 -36.20 -3.33 -12.14
N GLN A 345 -36.79 -4.22 -11.34
CA GLN A 345 -38.21 -4.59 -11.43
C GLN A 345 -39.14 -3.91 -10.41
N LEU A 346 -38.67 -2.89 -9.67
CA LEU A 346 -39.50 -2.18 -8.68
C LEU A 346 -39.56 -0.65 -8.87
N SER A 347 -38.97 -0.08 -9.92
CA SER A 347 -39.03 1.37 -10.19
C SER A 347 -40.16 1.78 -11.16
N LEU A 348 -41.16 0.92 -11.36
CA LEU A 348 -42.30 1.15 -12.27
C LEU A 348 -43.65 0.97 -11.58
N PHE A 349 -43.73 1.25 -10.27
CA PHE A 349 -45.00 1.44 -9.57
C PHE A 349 -44.93 2.62 -8.62
#